data_AF-A0A526PGX0-F1
#
_entry.id   AF-A0A526PGX0-F1
#
_cell.length_a   1.000
_cell.length_b   1.000
_cell.length_c   1.000
_cell.angle_alpha   90.00
_cell.angle_beta   90.00
_cell.angle_gamma   90.00
#
_symmetry.space_group_name_H-M   'P 1'
#
loop_
_entity.id
_entity.type
_entity.pdbx_description
1 polymer ?
#
loop_
_entity_poly.entity_id
_entity_poly.type
_entity_poly.pdbx_seq_one_letter_code
_entity_poly.pdbx_strand_id
1 'polypeptide(L)' 'VFSQVILSMQLPFAVIPLVQFVSDKKKMGNFAIPRAVALLAWVVAAIILVLNFKLLYDTIAGFG' A
#
# COMPACT_ATOMS: atom_id res chain seq x y z
N VAL A 1 -6.24 -10.34 19.70
CA VAL A 1 -7.22 -9.67 18.79
C VAL A 1 -6.78 -8.25 18.42
N PHE A 2 -6.49 -7.34 19.37
CA PHE A 2 -5.96 -6.00 19.06
C PHE A 2 -4.68 -5.99 18.19
N SER A 3 -3.75 -6.93 18.40
CA SER A 3 -2.53 -7.02 17.58
C SER A 3 -2.77 -7.35 16.11
N GLN A 4 -3.83 -8.09 15.77
CA GLN A 4 -4.18 -8.43 14.39
C GLN A 4 -4.74 -7.21 13.65
N VAL A 5 -5.54 -6.39 14.33
CA VAL A 5 -6.05 -5.12 13.78
C VAL A 5 -4.89 -4.18 13.47
N ILE A 6 -3.94 -4.05 14.40
CA ILE A 6 -2.76 -3.18 14.23
C ILE A 6 -1.84 -3.69 13.11
N LEU A 7 -1.59 -5.00 12.99
CA LEU A 7 -0.82 -5.58 11.87
C LEU A 7 -1.48 -5.34 10.52
N SER A 8 -2.81 -5.43 10.44
CA SER A 8 -3.53 -5.15 9.20
C SER A 8 -3.52 -3.66 8.81
N MET A 9 -3.55 -2.75 9.79
CA MET A 9 -3.43 -1.30 9.56
C MET A 9 -1.99 -0.89 9.21
N GLN A 10 -0.99 -1.68 9.57
CA GLN A 10 0.41 -1.41 9.22
C GLN A 10 0.69 -1.63 7.72
N LEU A 11 0.05 -2.61 7.08
CA LEU A 11 0.21 -2.87 5.64
C LEU A 11 -0.13 -1.65 4.75
N PRO A 12 -1.31 -1.00 4.87
CA PRO A 12 -1.61 0.21 4.10
C PRO A 12 -0.64 1.35 4.46
N PHE A 13 -0.24 1.45 5.72
CA PHE A 13 0.71 2.45 6.19
C PHE A 13 2.13 2.24 5.65
N ALA A 14 2.53 1.01 5.28
CA ALA A 14 3.82 0.75 4.64
C ALA A 14 3.76 0.96 3.12
N VAL A 15 2.64 0.58 2.49
CA VAL A 15 2.47 0.65 1.03
C VAL A 15 2.41 2.09 0.53
N ILE A 16 1.66 2.99 1.18
CA ILE A 16 1.54 4.40 0.79
C ILE A 16 2.90 5.12 0.73
N PRO A 17 3.72 5.14 1.80
CA PRO A 17 5.02 5.78 1.80
C PRO A 17 6.01 5.09 0.87
N LEU A 18 5.93 3.77 0.67
CA LEU A 18 6.78 3.06 -0.31
C LEU A 18 6.53 3.60 -1.72
N VAL A 19 5.27 3.74 -2.13
CA VAL A 19 4.89 4.27 -3.45
C VAL A 19 5.32 5.74 -3.59
N GLN A 20 5.14 6.54 -2.54
CA GLN A 20 5.66 7.92 -2.50
C GLN A 20 7.19 7.95 -2.64
N PHE A 21 7.92 7.10 -1.90
CA PHE A 21 9.38 7.06 -1.92
C PHE A 21 9.92 6.68 -3.29
N VAL A 22 9.29 5.69 -3.90
CA VAL A 22 9.63 5.16 -5.21
C VAL A 22 9.30 6.17 -6.32
N SER A 23 8.28 7.01 -6.13
CA SER A 23 7.94 8.09 -7.06
C SER A 23 8.73 9.39 -6.81
N ASP A 24 9.48 9.50 -5.71
CA ASP A 24 10.17 10.73 -5.32
C ASP A 24 11.53 10.86 -6.05
N LYS A 25 11.50 11.62 -7.14
CA LYS A 25 12.70 12.05 -7.89
C LYS A 25 13.75 12.73 -7.02
N LYS A 26 13.34 13.39 -5.93
CA LYS A 26 14.21 14.14 -5.03
C LYS A 26 15.02 13.23 -4.11
N LYS A 27 14.53 12.02 -3.80
CA LYS A 27 15.24 11.01 -3.00
C LYS A 27 16.01 9.99 -3.83
N MET A 28 15.51 9.58 -5.00
CA MET A 28 16.15 8.54 -5.83
C MET A 28 17.03 9.08 -6.97
N GLY A 29 17.00 10.39 -7.24
CA GLY A 29 17.85 11.01 -8.26
C GLY A 29 17.66 10.38 -9.65
N ASN A 30 18.73 9.81 -10.21
CA ASN A 30 18.71 9.13 -11.51
C ASN A 30 18.02 7.74 -11.50
N PHE A 31 17.77 7.16 -10.33
CA PHE A 31 17.03 5.89 -10.18
C PHE A 31 15.53 6.09 -10.00
N ALA A 32 15.07 7.34 -10.02
CA ALA A 32 13.66 7.64 -9.88
C ALA A 32 12.88 7.19 -11.10
N ILE A 33 11.85 6.40 -10.88
CA ILE A 33 11.09 5.84 -11.98
C ILE A 33 10.33 6.93 -12.74
N PRO A 34 10.24 6.86 -14.08
CA PRO A 34 9.42 7.76 -14.87
C PRO A 34 7.95 7.76 -14.39
N ARG A 35 7.28 8.91 -14.55
CA ARG A 35 5.90 9.13 -14.07
C ARG A 35 4.92 8.04 -14.52
N ALA A 36 5.13 7.44 -15.68
CA ALA A 36 4.32 6.31 -16.17
C ALA A 36 4.43 5.06 -15.27
N VAL A 37 5.63 4.75 -14.78
CA VAL A 37 5.86 3.61 -13.89
C VAL A 37 5.42 3.94 -12.47
N ALA A 38 5.55 5.20 -12.02
CA ALA A 38 4.96 5.63 -10.77
C ALA A 38 3.42 5.49 -10.77
N LEU A 39 2.78 5.75 -11.92
CA LEU A 39 1.34 5.57 -12.09
C LEU A 39 0.96 4.09 -12.05
N LEU A 40 1.74 3.21 -12.69
CA LEU A 40 1.58 1.75 -12.55
C LEU A 40 1.77 1.27 -11.11
N ALA A 41 2.78 1.78 -10.39
CA ALA A 41 3.01 1.46 -8.99
C ALA A 41 1.84 1.90 -8.09
N TRP A 42 1.26 3.08 -8.36
CA TRP A 42 0.06 3.56 -7.69
C TRP A 42 -1.16 2.66 -7.96
N VAL A 43 -1.33 2.19 -9.21
CA VAL A 43 -2.40 1.25 -9.57
C VAL A 43 -2.24 -0.08 -8.83
N VAL A 44 -1.04 -0.65 -8.83
CA VAL A 44 -0.74 -1.90 -8.11
C VAL A 44 -0.94 -1.72 -6.60
N ALA A 45 -0.47 -0.60 -6.04
CA ALA A 45 -0.68 -0.29 -4.64
C ALA A 45 -2.16 -0.15 -4.28
N ALA A 46 -2.95 0.52 -5.11
CA ALA A 46 -4.39 0.63 -4.93
C ALA A 46 -5.07 -0.74 -4.95
N ILE A 47 -4.66 -1.63 -5.86
CA ILE A 47 -5.15 -3.02 -5.92
C ILE A 47 -4.81 -3.75 -4.62
N ILE A 48 -3.54 -3.74 -4.20
CA ILE A 48 -3.09 -4.38 -2.95
C ILE A 48 -3.85 -3.83 -1.74
N LEU A 49 -4.05 -2.51 -1.69
CA LEU A 49 -4.78 -1.81 -0.63
C LEU A 49 -6.23 -2.28 -0.58
N VAL A 50 -6.93 -2.30 -1.71
CA VAL A 50 -8.33 -2.75 -1.81
C VAL A 50 -8.48 -4.21 -1.43
N LEU A 51 -7.59 -5.08 -1.91
CA LEU A 51 -7.57 -6.50 -1.53
C LEU A 51 -7.33 -6.69 -0.03
N ASN A 52 -6.37 -5.96 0.54
CA ASN A 52 -6.09 -6.02 1.98
C ASN A 52 -7.25 -5.47 2.82
N PHE A 53 -7.85 -4.36 2.41
CA PHE A 53 -9.02 -3.80 3.07
C PHE A 53 -10.22 -4.72 2.98
N LYS A 54 -10.45 -5.38 1.84
CA LYS A 54 -11.53 -6.35 1.68
C LYS A 54 -11.33 -7.56 2.58
N LEU A 55 -10.12 -8.13 2.61
CA LEU A 55 -9.77 -9.24 3.49
C LEU A 55 -9.93 -8.84 4.97
N LEU A 56 -9.48 -7.64 5.32
CA LEU A 56 -9.60 -7.11 6.66
C LEU A 56 -11.05 -6.84 7.03
N TYR A 57 -11.84 -6.28 6.12
CA TYR A 57 -13.26 -6.04 6.32
C TYR A 57 -14.01 -7.37 6.50
N ASP A 58 -13.73 -8.39 5.70
CA ASP A 58 -14.30 -9.74 5.91
C ASP A 58 -13.90 -10.33 7.28
N THR A 59 -12.64 -10.12 7.68
CA THR A 59 -12.12 -10.60 8.98
C THR A 59 -12.71 -9.84 10.18
N ILE A 60 -12.96 -8.53 10.05
CA ILE A 60 -13.54 -7.69 11.13
C ILE A 60 -15.07 -7.76 11.13
N ALA A 61 -15.71 -7.84 9.97
CA ALA A 61 -17.18 -7.96 9.81
C ALA A 61 -17.72 -9.32 10.27
N GLY A 62 -16.85 -10.28 10.60
CA GLY A 62 -17.24 -11.50 11.29
C GLY A 62 -17.85 -12.57 10.39
N PHE A 63 -17.45 -12.64 9.11
CA PHE A 63 -17.68 -13.84 8.29
C PHE A 63 -16.51 -14.84 8.43
N GLY A 64 -16.13 -15.13 9.67
CA GLY A 64 -15.20 -16.21 10.06
C GLY A 64 -15.93 -17.26 10.87
#